data_AF-A0A1G9BMD5-F1
#
_entry.id   AF-A0A1G9BMD5-F1
#
_cell.length_a   1.000
_cell.length_b   1.000
_cell.length_c   1.000
_cell.angle_alpha   90.00
_cell.angle_beta   90.00
_cell.angle_gamma   90.00
#
_symmetry.space_group_name_H-M   'P 1'
#
loop_
_entity.id
_entity.type
_entity.pdbx_description
1 polymer ?
#
loop_
_entity_poly.entity_id
_entity_poly.type
_entity_poly.pdbx_seq_one_letter_code
_entity_poly.pdbx_strand_id
1 'polypeptide(L)'
;MTTSETSRFVRLRVELVLEVTDEGALAGAALDRIGEDAYMPDDERVHAESAVQEEAAEALAYLVDPFDLVAEVPGVELAQASWSSESVDHVPDEAWDEDDEDLLDEDGDLAYEEEEPEWEEEEGERGEYGEHGGSGERGEGDQGRERDENHTHPYGAAAVGA
;
A
#
# COMPACT_ATOMS: atom_id res chain seq x y z
N MET A 1 -20.38 25.99 -19.76
CA MET A 1 -19.15 25.30 -20.16
C MET A 1 -19.59 24.10 -20.98
N THR A 2 -19.18 24.07 -22.24
CA THR A 2 -19.62 23.07 -23.23
C THR A 2 -18.70 21.87 -23.14
N THR A 3 -19.28 20.67 -23.13
CA THR A 3 -18.68 19.32 -23.00
C THR A 3 -17.51 19.00 -23.95
N SER A 4 -17.18 19.89 -24.89
CA SER A 4 -16.04 19.78 -25.80
C SER A 4 -14.67 19.93 -25.13
N GLU A 5 -14.59 20.52 -23.93
CA GLU A 5 -13.31 20.62 -23.20
C GLU A 5 -12.76 19.27 -22.72
N THR A 6 -13.62 18.27 -22.52
CA THR A 6 -13.21 16.93 -22.02
C THR A 6 -12.70 16.02 -23.13
N SER A 7 -13.07 16.27 -24.39
CA SER A 7 -12.74 15.41 -25.55
C SER A 7 -11.25 15.39 -25.93
N ARG A 8 -10.41 16.25 -25.33
CA ARG A 8 -8.96 16.35 -25.62
C ARG A 8 -8.07 15.63 -24.61
N PHE A 9 -8.62 15.18 -23.48
CA PHE A 9 -7.83 14.49 -22.46
C PHE A 9 -7.91 12.99 -22.69
N VAL A 10 -6.76 12.35 -22.85
CA VAL A 10 -6.63 10.90 -22.99
C VAL A 10 -5.92 10.38 -21.76
N ARG A 11 -6.50 9.37 -21.08
CA ARG A 11 -5.85 8.68 -19.96
C ARG A 11 -5.06 7.50 -20.52
N LEU A 12 -3.75 7.53 -20.36
CA LEU A 12 -2.87 6.40 -20.66
C LEU A 12 -2.68 5.57 -19.37
N ARG A 13 -2.89 4.25 -19.46
CA ARG A 13 -2.51 3.28 -18.42
C ARG A 13 -1.19 2.65 -18.84
N VAL A 14 -0.23 2.60 -17.94
CA VAL A 14 1.10 2.02 -18.20
C VAL A 14 1.50 1.20 -16.99
N GLU A 15 1.99 -0.01 -17.24
CA GLU A 15 2.64 -0.87 -16.26
C GLU A 15 4.04 -1.22 -16.80
N LEU A 16 5.05 -1.15 -15.93
CA LEU A 16 6.45 -1.31 -16.29
C LEU A 16 7.14 -2.21 -15.27
N VAL A 17 7.78 -3.28 -15.73
CA VAL A 17 8.74 -4.05 -14.96
C VAL A 17 10.10 -3.87 -15.60
N LEU A 18 11.08 -3.56 -14.75
CA LEU A 18 12.45 -3.32 -15.16
C LEU A 18 13.37 -4.25 -14.39
N GLU A 19 14.32 -4.87 -15.08
CA GLU A 19 15.41 -5.60 -14.44
C GLU A 19 16.48 -4.60 -13.98
N VAL A 20 16.73 -4.54 -12.67
CA VAL A 20 17.84 -3.76 -12.12
C VAL A 20 19.12 -4.55 -12.26
N THR A 21 19.93 -4.19 -13.26
CA THR A 21 21.20 -4.88 -13.57
C THR A 21 22.39 -4.44 -12.71
N ASP A 22 22.30 -3.26 -12.09
CA ASP A 22 23.30 -2.69 -11.17
C ASP A 22 22.62 -1.76 -10.15
N GLU A 23 22.33 -2.29 -8.96
CA GLU A 23 21.69 -1.54 -7.88
C GLU A 23 22.56 -0.38 -7.36
N GLY A 24 23.88 -0.55 -7.36
CA GLY A 24 24.80 0.47 -6.86
C GLY A 24 24.88 1.67 -7.80
N ALA A 25 24.88 1.44 -9.12
CA ALA A 25 24.81 2.50 -10.12
C ALA A 25 23.46 3.24 -10.06
N LEU A 26 22.37 2.51 -9.85
CA LEU A 26 21.03 3.10 -9.71
C LEU A 26 20.94 4.01 -8.47
N ALA A 27 21.32 3.50 -7.30
CA ALA A 27 21.34 4.28 -6.06
C ALA A 27 22.29 5.48 -6.16
N GLY A 28 23.47 5.30 -6.76
CA GLY A 28 24.43 6.39 -6.98
C GLY A 28 23.85 7.52 -7.83
N ALA A 29 23.16 7.20 -8.93
CA ALA A 29 22.52 8.19 -9.77
C ALA A 29 21.39 8.94 -9.03
N ALA A 30 20.62 8.22 -8.19
CA ALA A 30 19.58 8.84 -7.37
C ALA A 30 20.19 9.81 -6.35
N LEU A 31 21.26 9.41 -5.66
CA LEU A 31 21.99 10.27 -4.72
C LEU A 31 22.57 11.52 -5.37
N ASP A 32 23.15 11.39 -6.57
CA ASP A 32 23.65 12.54 -7.33
C ASP A 32 22.51 13.54 -7.60
N ARG A 33 21.35 13.04 -8.04
CA ARG A 33 20.18 13.88 -8.32
C ARG A 33 19.59 14.53 -7.07
N ILE A 34 19.52 13.80 -5.94
CA ILE A 34 19.14 14.37 -4.64
C ILE A 34 20.11 15.48 -4.23
N GLY A 35 21.41 15.26 -4.43
CA GLY A 35 22.45 16.24 -4.16
C GLY A 35 22.28 17.54 -4.95
N GLU A 36 21.85 17.44 -6.20
CA GLU A 36 21.64 18.58 -7.11
C GLU A 36 20.31 19.32 -6.87
N ASP A 37 19.34 18.73 -6.17
CA ASP A 37 18.07 19.38 -5.86
C ASP A 37 18.25 20.49 -4.81
N ALA A 38 18.33 21.73 -5.26
CA ALA A 38 18.47 22.91 -4.40
C ALA A 38 17.19 23.32 -3.65
N TYR A 39 16.04 22.73 -4.01
CA TYR A 39 14.75 23.06 -3.43
C TYR A 39 14.32 22.08 -2.34
N MET A 40 15.00 20.93 -2.23
CA MET A 40 14.77 19.94 -1.19
C MET A 40 15.33 20.37 0.18
N PRO A 41 14.49 20.47 1.22
CA PRO A 41 14.92 20.70 2.61
C PRO A 41 15.92 19.66 3.12
N ASP A 42 16.79 20.04 4.04
CA ASP A 42 17.85 19.15 4.54
C ASP A 42 17.29 17.89 5.25
N ASP A 43 16.19 18.01 5.98
CA ASP A 43 15.55 16.88 6.67
C ASP A 43 14.91 15.89 5.67
N GLU A 44 14.23 16.41 4.66
CA GLU A 44 13.70 15.60 3.56
C GLU A 44 14.81 14.92 2.77
N ARG A 45 15.92 15.63 2.53
CA ARG A 45 17.10 15.11 1.84
C ARG A 45 17.69 13.90 2.54
N VAL A 46 17.90 13.98 3.85
CA VAL A 46 18.45 12.85 4.62
C VAL A 46 17.52 11.63 4.52
N HIS A 47 16.21 11.83 4.54
CA HIS A 47 15.24 10.74 4.37
C HIS A 47 15.28 10.15 2.97
N ALA A 48 15.29 10.98 1.93
CA ALA A 48 15.38 10.55 0.53
C ALA A 48 16.70 9.78 0.27
N GLU A 49 17.83 10.30 0.76
CA GLU A 49 19.14 9.65 0.62
C GLU A 49 19.16 8.27 1.28
N SER A 50 18.54 8.12 2.46
CA SER A 50 18.41 6.80 3.13
C SER A 50 17.56 5.85 2.30
N ALA A 51 16.39 6.31 1.83
CA ALA A 51 15.45 5.48 1.08
C ALA A 51 16.06 4.92 -0.21
N VAL A 52 16.70 5.76 -1.03
CA VAL A 52 17.29 5.32 -2.30
C VAL A 52 18.52 4.42 -2.14
N GLN A 53 19.17 4.46 -0.97
CA GLN A 53 20.27 3.54 -0.64
C GLN A 53 19.76 2.18 -0.14
N GLU A 54 18.59 2.16 0.49
CA GLU A 54 18.01 0.96 1.09
C GLU A 54 17.19 0.15 0.10
N GLU A 55 16.54 0.80 -0.88
CA GLU A 55 15.61 0.15 -1.79
C GLU A 55 15.74 0.63 -3.25
N ALA A 56 15.89 -0.33 -4.17
CA ALA A 56 16.03 -0.05 -5.60
C ALA A 56 14.76 0.57 -6.20
N ALA A 57 13.57 0.20 -5.69
CA ALA A 57 12.31 0.82 -6.08
C ALA A 57 12.31 2.32 -5.74
N GLU A 58 12.73 2.70 -4.52
CA GLU A 58 12.84 4.12 -4.12
C GLU A 58 13.83 4.90 -5.00
N ALA A 59 14.98 4.30 -5.32
CA ALA A 59 15.94 4.91 -6.25
C ALA A 59 15.31 5.14 -7.65
N LEU A 60 14.54 4.16 -8.14
CA LEU A 60 13.83 4.29 -9.42
C LEU A 60 12.74 5.36 -9.36
N ALA A 61 11.93 5.39 -8.30
CA ALA A 61 10.93 6.43 -8.02
C ALA A 61 11.54 7.82 -8.11
N TYR A 62 12.74 7.99 -7.55
CA TYR A 62 13.41 9.28 -7.53
C TYR A 62 13.96 9.69 -8.92
N LEU A 63 14.32 8.73 -9.77
CA LEU A 63 14.98 8.98 -11.05
C LEU A 63 14.02 9.16 -12.23
N VAL A 64 12.89 8.47 -12.23
CA VAL A 64 11.93 8.56 -13.33
C VAL A 64 11.04 9.78 -13.14
N ASP A 65 11.00 10.65 -14.15
CA ASP A 65 10.03 11.75 -14.23
C ASP A 65 8.96 11.39 -15.30
N PRO A 66 7.68 11.25 -14.95
CA PRO A 66 6.63 10.94 -15.91
C PRO A 66 6.46 12.03 -16.98
N PHE A 67 6.89 13.28 -16.72
CA PHE A 67 6.93 14.33 -17.75
C PHE A 67 7.94 13.97 -18.84
N ASP A 68 9.16 13.58 -18.46
CA ASP A 68 10.21 13.21 -19.41
C ASP A 68 9.83 11.98 -20.25
N LEU A 69 9.06 11.04 -19.69
CA LEU A 69 8.59 9.84 -20.42
C LEU A 69 7.70 10.17 -21.62
N VAL A 70 6.92 11.26 -21.56
CA VAL A 70 5.99 11.66 -22.64
C VAL A 70 6.42 12.94 -23.36
N ALA A 71 7.51 13.59 -22.92
CA ALA A 71 7.94 14.91 -23.40
C ALA A 71 8.23 14.93 -24.92
N GLU A 72 8.66 13.82 -25.49
CA GLU A 72 8.99 13.72 -26.92
C GLU A 72 7.78 13.34 -27.80
N VAL A 73 6.60 13.08 -27.23
CA VAL A 73 5.40 12.69 -27.99
C VAL A 73 4.78 13.92 -28.65
N PRO A 74 4.71 13.99 -30.00
CA PRO A 74 4.22 15.19 -30.69
C PRO A 74 2.77 15.52 -30.34
N GLY A 75 2.54 16.76 -29.91
CA GLY A 75 1.19 17.27 -29.62
C GLY A 75 0.60 16.83 -28.27
N VAL A 76 1.43 16.27 -27.38
CA VAL A 76 1.04 15.89 -26.02
C VAL A 76 1.65 16.85 -25.01
N GLU A 77 0.84 17.27 -24.04
CA GLU A 77 1.27 17.97 -22.83
C GLU A 77 0.74 17.19 -21.63
N LEU A 78 1.62 16.80 -20.70
CA LEU A 78 1.22 16.05 -19.51
C LEU A 78 0.39 16.95 -18.57
N ALA A 79 -0.87 16.58 -18.35
CA ALA A 79 -1.76 17.32 -17.45
C ALA A 79 -1.69 16.82 -16.01
N GLN A 80 -1.54 15.51 -15.82
CA GLN A 80 -1.49 14.84 -14.52
C GLN A 80 -0.79 13.49 -14.68
N ALA A 81 0.03 13.13 -13.70
CA ALA A 81 0.55 11.79 -13.53
C ALA A 81 0.43 11.37 -12.06
N SER A 82 0.17 10.09 -11.84
CA SER A 82 0.25 9.43 -10.54
C SER A 82 0.87 8.07 -10.79
N TRP A 83 1.90 7.73 -10.04
CA TRP A 83 2.64 6.49 -10.20
C TRP A 83 3.35 6.16 -8.89
N SER A 84 3.75 4.90 -8.75
CA SER A 84 4.55 4.37 -7.66
C SER A 84 5.48 3.31 -8.24
N SER A 85 6.52 2.97 -7.50
CA SER A 85 7.45 1.89 -7.82
C SER A 85 7.49 0.92 -6.65
N GLU A 86 7.58 -0.36 -6.94
CA GLU A 86 7.74 -1.41 -5.95
C GLU A 86 8.65 -2.51 -6.50
N SER A 87 9.20 -3.31 -5.60
CA SER A 87 9.94 -4.51 -5.98
C SER A 87 8.94 -5.64 -6.26
N VAL A 88 9.05 -6.29 -7.41
CA VAL A 88 8.21 -7.42 -7.78
C VAL A 88 9.06 -8.62 -8.20
N ASP A 89 8.58 -9.82 -7.92
CA ASP A 89 9.14 -11.05 -8.49
C ASP A 89 8.63 -11.17 -9.94
N HIS A 90 9.51 -10.97 -10.92
CA HIS A 90 9.14 -11.10 -12.33
C HIS A 90 9.45 -12.49 -12.88
N VAL A 91 8.41 -13.19 -13.35
CA VAL A 91 8.53 -14.41 -14.15
C VAL A 91 8.28 -14.06 -15.62
N PRO A 92 9.26 -14.23 -16.53
CA PRO A 92 9.18 -13.73 -17.92
C PRO A 92 8.03 -14.26 -18.80
N ASP A 93 7.32 -15.28 -18.37
CA ASP A 93 6.24 -15.95 -19.10
C ASP A 93 4.88 -15.84 -18.37
N GLU A 94 4.84 -15.17 -17.22
CA GLU A 94 3.58 -14.80 -16.59
C GLU A 94 2.99 -13.63 -17.39
N ALA A 95 1.80 -13.84 -17.95
CA ALA A 95 1.02 -12.76 -18.50
C ALA A 95 0.72 -11.78 -17.35
N TRP A 96 0.95 -10.50 -17.58
CA TRP A 96 0.30 -9.47 -16.79
C TRP A 96 -1.19 -9.72 -16.95
N ASP A 97 -1.92 -9.94 -15.86
CA ASP A 97 -3.36 -10.28 -15.92
C ASP A 97 -4.12 -9.15 -16.63
N GLU A 98 -4.21 -9.21 -17.96
CA GLU A 98 -5.05 -8.37 -18.82
C GLU A 98 -6.54 -8.81 -18.74
N ASP A 99 -6.87 -9.77 -17.86
CA ASP A 99 -8.17 -10.45 -17.78
C ASP A 99 -9.21 -9.79 -16.86
N ASP A 100 -9.01 -8.52 -16.42
CA ASP A 100 -9.99 -7.80 -15.60
C ASP A 100 -10.56 -6.52 -16.24
N GLU A 101 -10.14 -6.15 -17.47
CA GLU A 101 -10.70 -4.97 -18.17
C GLU A 101 -11.78 -5.30 -19.22
N ASP A 102 -11.97 -6.58 -19.59
CA ASP A 102 -12.96 -7.04 -20.59
C ASP A 102 -14.20 -7.73 -20.00
N LEU A 103 -14.36 -7.77 -18.66
CA LEU A 103 -15.55 -8.35 -18.00
C LEU A 103 -16.71 -7.35 -17.84
N LEU A 104 -16.59 -6.14 -18.37
CA LEU A 104 -17.69 -5.19 -18.45
C LEU A 104 -18.25 -5.22 -19.87
N ASP A 105 -19.48 -5.70 -20.01
CA ASP A 105 -20.23 -5.51 -21.26
C ASP A 105 -20.52 -4.01 -21.52
N GLU A 106 -21.06 -3.68 -22.70
CA GLU A 106 -21.40 -2.30 -23.08
C GLU A 106 -22.41 -1.63 -22.11
N ASP A 107 -23.05 -2.41 -21.23
CA ASP A 107 -24.02 -1.98 -20.23
C ASP A 107 -23.46 -1.92 -18.78
N GLY A 108 -22.23 -2.40 -18.55
CA GLY A 108 -21.50 -2.28 -17.27
C GLY A 108 -21.84 -3.33 -16.21
N ASP A 109 -22.34 -4.50 -16.61
CA ASP A 109 -22.57 -5.63 -15.71
C ASP A 109 -21.31 -6.49 -15.59
N LEU A 110 -20.99 -6.93 -14.37
CA LEU A 110 -19.88 -7.86 -14.13
C LEU A 110 -20.25 -9.23 -14.73
N ALA A 111 -19.43 -9.74 -15.65
CA ALA A 111 -19.48 -11.14 -16.04
C ALA A 111 -19.04 -11.99 -14.83
N TYR A 112 -20.01 -12.41 -14.01
CA TYR A 112 -19.77 -13.31 -12.90
C TYR A 112 -19.18 -14.61 -13.43
N GLU A 113 -17.90 -14.84 -13.19
CA GLU A 113 -17.37 -16.20 -13.19
C GLU A 113 -17.98 -16.91 -11.97
N GLU A 114 -18.92 -17.83 -12.20
CA GLU A 114 -19.34 -18.80 -11.19
C GLU A 114 -18.15 -19.72 -10.89
N GLU A 115 -17.20 -19.26 -10.08
CA GLU A 115 -16.38 -20.17 -9.30
C GLU A 115 -17.30 -20.77 -8.22
N GLU A 116 -17.92 -21.91 -8.53
CA GLU A 116 -18.60 -22.71 -7.51
C GLU A 116 -17.54 -23.16 -6.48
N PRO A 117 -17.63 -22.73 -5.21
CA PRO A 117 -16.70 -23.23 -4.21
C PRO A 117 -16.92 -24.74 -4.03
N GLU A 118 -15.90 -25.54 -4.34
CA GLU A 118 -15.84 -26.97 -4.00
C GLU A 118 -15.75 -27.14 -2.48
N TRP A 119 -16.89 -27.08 -1.80
CA TRP A 119 -16.97 -27.56 -0.41
C TRP A 119 -16.97 -29.08 -0.44
N GLU A 120 -15.85 -29.70 -0.08
CA GLU A 120 -15.82 -31.12 0.28
C GLU A 120 -16.81 -31.35 1.45
N GLU A 121 -17.87 -32.13 1.20
CA GLU A 121 -18.78 -32.60 2.24
C GLU A 121 -17.99 -33.48 3.21
N GLU A 122 -17.48 -32.90 4.30
CA GLU A 122 -16.92 -33.67 5.41
C GLU A 122 -18.09 -34.42 6.08
N GLU A 123 -18.21 -35.72 5.79
CA GLU A 123 -19.24 -36.59 6.33
C GLU A 123 -19.22 -36.57 7.87
N GLY A 124 -20.31 -36.10 8.47
CA GLY A 124 -20.48 -36.05 9.92
C GLY A 124 -20.40 -37.44 10.56
N GLU A 125 -19.32 -37.69 11.30
CA GLU A 125 -19.28 -38.77 12.27
C GLU A 125 -20.21 -38.43 13.46
N ARG A 126 -21.27 -39.24 13.59
CA ARG A 126 -22.20 -39.22 14.73
C ARG A 126 -21.45 -39.42 16.05
N GLY A 127 -21.31 -38.34 16.81
CA GLY A 127 -20.95 -38.38 18.23
C GLY A 127 -22.10 -38.91 19.09
N GLU A 128 -21.86 -40.07 19.65
CA GLU A 128 -22.67 -40.84 20.60
C GLU A 128 -23.07 -40.04 21.86
N TYR A 129 -24.32 -40.22 22.29
CA TYR A 129 -24.94 -39.64 23.48
C TYR A 129 -24.29 -40.19 24.77
N GLY A 130 -23.67 -39.31 25.56
CA GLY A 130 -23.24 -39.58 26.93
C GLY A 130 -24.09 -38.81 27.95
N GLU A 131 -24.87 -39.56 28.73
CA GLU A 131 -25.63 -39.11 29.90
C GLU A 131 -24.75 -38.63 31.08
N HIS A 132 -25.43 -38.02 32.07
CA HIS A 132 -25.00 -37.59 33.43
C HIS A 132 -24.54 -36.13 33.55
N GLY A 133 -25.11 -35.26 34.39
CA GLY A 133 -26.17 -35.39 35.40
C GLY A 133 -25.96 -34.36 36.51
N GLY A 134 -27.02 -33.60 36.86
CA GLY A 134 -27.14 -32.76 38.07
C GLY A 134 -26.19 -31.55 38.15
N SER A 135 -26.41 -30.46 38.86
CA SER A 135 -27.44 -30.02 39.80
C SER A 135 -26.94 -28.65 40.32
N GLY A 136 -27.81 -27.69 40.64
CA GLY A 136 -27.42 -26.61 41.56
C GLY A 136 -27.96 -25.23 41.22
N GLU A 137 -28.86 -24.76 42.07
CA GLU A 137 -29.61 -23.51 41.98
C GLU A 137 -28.88 -22.30 42.57
N ARG A 138 -29.44 -21.10 42.30
CA ARG A 138 -29.42 -19.83 43.09
C ARG A 138 -28.10 -19.04 43.11
N GLY A 139 -28.08 -17.70 43.14
CA GLY A 139 -29.13 -16.73 43.45
C GLY A 139 -28.65 -15.28 43.26
N GLU A 140 -29.54 -14.37 43.62
CA GLU A 140 -29.60 -12.91 43.35
C GLU A 140 -28.59 -12.02 44.11
N GLY A 141 -28.44 -10.78 43.62
CA GLY A 141 -28.07 -9.57 44.39
C GLY A 141 -26.57 -9.37 44.63
N ASP A 142 -26.03 -8.20 44.93
CA ASP A 142 -26.53 -6.84 45.13
C ASP A 142 -25.28 -5.95 45.31
N GLN A 143 -25.34 -4.72 44.79
CA GLN A 143 -24.67 -3.49 45.21
C GLN A 143 -23.25 -3.50 45.85
N GLY A 144 -22.33 -2.81 45.16
CA GLY A 144 -21.85 -1.50 45.60
C GLY A 144 -20.59 -1.40 46.47
N ARG A 145 -19.97 -0.22 46.35
CA ARG A 145 -18.88 0.39 47.13
C ARG A 145 -17.46 0.06 46.65
N GLU A 146 -16.48 0.94 46.58
CA GLU A 146 -16.23 2.40 46.73
C GLU A 146 -14.69 2.44 46.95
N ARG A 147 -13.97 3.37 46.28
CA ARG A 147 -12.67 4.02 46.65
C ARG A 147 -11.49 3.13 47.11
N ASP A 148 -10.22 3.41 46.82
CA ASP A 148 -9.38 4.61 47.02
C ASP A 148 -8.28 4.61 45.92
N GLU A 149 -7.89 5.70 45.24
CA GLU A 149 -7.21 6.92 45.71
C GLU A 149 -5.88 6.68 46.47
N ASN A 150 -4.76 6.59 45.74
CA ASN A 150 -3.42 7.09 46.15
C ASN A 150 -2.36 6.71 45.09
N HIS A 151 -1.36 7.49 44.70
CA HIS A 151 -0.91 8.82 45.09
C HIS A 151 0.08 9.33 44.01
N THR A 152 -0.04 10.61 43.67
CA THR A 152 0.82 11.42 42.80
C THR A 152 2.19 11.71 43.44
N HIS A 153 3.31 11.71 42.69
CA HIS A 153 4.15 12.91 42.44
C HIS A 153 5.49 12.65 41.70
N PRO A 154 6.03 13.69 41.02
CA PRO A 154 7.01 13.64 39.95
C PRO A 154 8.44 13.94 40.44
N TYR A 155 9.43 13.76 39.55
CA TYR A 155 10.75 14.35 39.71
C TYR A 155 11.00 15.39 38.63
N GLY A 156 11.15 16.65 39.06
CA GLY A 156 11.63 17.76 38.27
C GLY A 156 13.06 18.17 38.66
N ALA A 157 13.81 18.58 37.64
CA ALA A 157 14.85 19.61 37.53
C ALA A 157 15.84 19.89 38.69
N ALA A 158 17.13 19.94 38.32
CA ALA A 158 18.06 20.99 38.75
C ALA A 158 19.19 21.20 37.71
N ALA A 159 19.41 22.46 37.36
CA ALA A 159 20.50 22.97 36.54
C ALA A 159 21.66 23.49 37.41
N VAL A 160 22.91 23.34 36.96
CA VAL A 160 24.13 24.15 37.30
C VAL A 160 25.14 23.82 36.17
N GLY A 161 25.83 24.71 35.43
CA GLY A 161 26.21 26.10 35.62
C GLY A 161 27.71 26.22 35.92
N ALA A 162 28.57 26.33 34.89
CA ALA A 162 29.85 27.07 34.84
C ALA A 162 30.65 26.71 33.58
#